data_AF-A0A9D7F4X0-F1
#
_entry.id   AF-A0A9D7F4X0-F1
#
_cell.length_a   1.000
_cell.length_b   1.000
_cell.length_c   1.000
_cell.angle_alpha   90.00
_cell.angle_beta   90.00
_cell.angle_gamma   90.00
#
_symmetry.space_group_name_H-M   'P 1'
#
loop_
_entity.id
_entity.type
_entity.pdbx_description
1 polymer ?
#
loop_
_entity_poly.entity_id
_entity_poly.type
_entity_poly.pdbx_seq_one_letter_code
_entity_poly.pdbx_strand_id
1 'polypeptide(L)'
;MATDNFKLKTLVLEAKDACRVKIDALIAGAELGKEDPKIKALIKSLETVFEKFKIDGIWMNPIPYDESKFLQKILFIRTATDGDLEEFTQLSKDLALFLEKEVLHIPLQWLSDVSTSDWNVKMLEALRKIRTTITKKKTAMTAAGNDPLLDPAFRNQDELFNIRVEEYRVKLKSNEVITDENDLKTVGLLDQLINSANTLPQFTKYYKLLNDFLKKELEGAAS
;
A
#
# COMPACT_ATOMS: atom_id res chain seq x y z
N MET A 1 -4.15 7.07 22.30
CA MET A 1 -4.55 7.93 21.17
C MET A 1 -4.12 7.21 19.91
N ALA A 2 -5.04 6.52 19.25
CA ALA A 2 -4.80 5.80 18.00
C ALA A 2 -5.72 6.45 16.95
N THR A 3 -5.21 7.45 16.26
CA THR A 3 -5.86 8.09 15.11
C THR A 3 -5.01 7.85 13.87
N ASP A 4 -4.50 6.62 13.76
CA ASP A 4 -4.01 6.08 12.50
C ASP A 4 -5.16 6.13 11.49
N ASN A 5 -4.83 6.33 10.22
CA ASN A 5 -5.75 6.51 9.09
C ASN A 5 -6.80 5.39 8.87
N PHE A 6 -7.01 4.47 9.82
CA PHE A 6 -7.96 3.36 9.82
C PHE A 6 -9.37 3.74 9.35
N LYS A 7 -9.96 4.81 9.91
CA LYS A 7 -11.31 5.24 9.54
C LYS A 7 -11.36 5.69 8.09
N LEU A 8 -10.38 6.48 7.66
CA LEU A 8 -10.26 6.91 6.28
C LEU A 8 -10.04 5.74 5.31
N LYS A 9 -9.16 4.79 5.67
CA LYS A 9 -8.94 3.55 4.90
C LYS A 9 -10.26 2.78 4.71
N THR A 10 -11.05 2.67 5.77
CA THR A 10 -12.38 2.03 5.72
C THR A 10 -13.31 2.76 4.75
N LEU A 11 -13.39 4.09 4.84
CA LEU A 11 -14.22 4.89 3.93
C LEU A 11 -13.77 4.80 2.46
N VAL A 12 -12.46 4.75 2.20
CA VAL A 12 -11.92 4.55 0.84
C VAL A 12 -12.34 3.19 0.28
N LEU A 13 -12.30 2.12 1.09
CA LEU A 13 -12.78 0.80 0.69
C LEU A 13 -14.29 0.80 0.44
N GLU A 14 -15.07 1.41 1.32
CA GLU A 14 -16.52 1.52 1.15
C GLU A 14 -16.93 2.32 -0.08
N ALA A 15 -16.20 3.40 -0.40
CA ALA A 15 -16.41 4.17 -1.62
C ALA A 15 -16.11 3.34 -2.86
N LYS A 16 -15.00 2.59 -2.86
CA LYS A 16 -14.64 1.70 -3.96
C LYS A 16 -15.66 0.61 -4.18
N ASP A 17 -16.15 -0.01 -3.11
CA ASP A 17 -17.19 -1.04 -3.17
C ASP A 17 -18.52 -0.47 -3.68
N ALA A 18 -18.92 0.74 -3.24
CA ALA A 18 -20.12 1.41 -3.71
C ALA A 18 -20.07 1.68 -5.22
N CYS A 19 -18.92 2.18 -5.73
CA CYS A 19 -18.72 2.36 -7.16
C CYS A 19 -18.78 1.03 -7.92
N ARG A 20 -18.16 -0.04 -7.40
CA ARG A 20 -18.18 -1.38 -8.04
C ARG A 20 -19.61 -1.89 -8.21
N VAL A 21 -20.41 -1.84 -7.15
CA VAL A 21 -21.81 -2.31 -7.18
C VAL A 21 -22.61 -1.58 -8.25
N LYS A 22 -22.44 -0.26 -8.40
CA LYS A 22 -23.15 0.52 -9.42
C LYS A 22 -22.66 0.25 -10.83
N ILE A 23 -21.35 0.04 -11.01
CA ILE A 23 -20.80 -0.40 -12.31
C ILE A 23 -21.38 -1.76 -12.70
N ASP A 24 -21.46 -2.71 -11.76
CA ASP A 24 -22.03 -4.04 -12.02
C ASP A 24 -23.53 -3.93 -12.39
N ALA A 25 -24.29 -3.07 -11.71
CA ALA A 25 -25.69 -2.80 -12.03
C ALA A 25 -25.86 -2.15 -13.41
N LEU A 26 -24.98 -1.21 -13.79
CA LEU A 26 -24.99 -0.60 -15.12
C LEU A 26 -24.70 -1.64 -16.22
N ILE A 27 -23.73 -2.52 -16.01
CA ILE A 27 -23.38 -3.59 -16.97
C ILE A 27 -24.52 -4.61 -17.09
N ALA A 28 -25.24 -4.89 -15.99
CA ALA A 28 -26.33 -5.86 -15.97
C ALA A 28 -27.66 -5.29 -16.51
N GLY A 29 -27.91 -3.99 -16.30
CA GLY A 29 -29.18 -3.33 -16.61
C GLY A 29 -29.22 -2.58 -17.94
N ALA A 30 -28.07 -2.18 -18.49
CA ALA A 30 -28.00 -1.51 -19.79
C ALA A 30 -27.68 -2.51 -20.90
N GLU A 31 -28.15 -2.24 -22.13
CA GLU A 31 -27.63 -2.87 -23.37
C GLU A 31 -26.12 -2.60 -23.60
N LEU A 32 -25.48 -1.87 -22.68
CA LEU A 32 -24.07 -1.51 -22.66
C LEU A 32 -23.27 -2.63 -21.98
N GLY A 33 -22.62 -3.47 -22.78
CA GLY A 33 -21.67 -4.44 -22.26
C GLY A 33 -20.47 -3.76 -21.57
N LYS A 34 -19.72 -4.53 -20.78
CA LYS A 34 -18.46 -4.12 -20.12
C LYS A 34 -17.44 -3.45 -21.06
N GLU A 35 -17.59 -3.65 -22.36
CA GLU A 35 -16.77 -3.09 -23.42
C GLU A 35 -17.17 -1.68 -23.86
N ASP A 36 -18.27 -1.13 -23.33
CA ASP A 36 -18.70 0.24 -23.65
C ASP A 36 -17.59 1.26 -23.33
N PRO A 37 -17.24 2.15 -24.27
CA PRO A 37 -16.16 3.11 -24.08
C PRO A 37 -16.38 4.07 -22.89
N LYS A 38 -17.63 4.45 -22.59
CA LYS A 38 -17.93 5.36 -21.47
C LYS A 38 -17.78 4.64 -20.15
N ILE A 39 -18.28 3.41 -20.04
CA ILE A 39 -18.11 2.58 -18.84
C ILE A 39 -16.62 2.31 -18.59
N LYS A 40 -15.86 1.95 -19.62
CA LYS A 40 -14.39 1.76 -19.52
C LYS A 40 -13.66 3.02 -19.08
N ALA A 41 -14.00 4.17 -19.65
CA ALA A 41 -13.38 5.44 -19.27
C ALA A 41 -13.68 5.79 -17.81
N LEU A 42 -14.90 5.53 -17.35
CA LEU A 42 -15.32 5.76 -15.97
C LEU A 42 -14.59 4.85 -14.99
N ILE A 43 -14.54 3.54 -15.26
CA ILE A 43 -13.77 2.57 -14.48
C ILE A 43 -12.32 3.02 -14.36
N LYS A 44 -11.68 3.32 -15.49
CA LYS A 44 -10.28 3.75 -15.52
C LYS A 44 -10.05 5.02 -14.70
N SER A 45 -10.98 5.99 -14.78
CA SER A 45 -10.87 7.23 -14.01
C SER A 45 -10.94 6.97 -12.50
N LEU A 46 -11.89 6.16 -12.04
CA LEU A 46 -12.04 5.82 -10.63
C LEU A 46 -10.84 5.00 -10.12
N GLU A 47 -10.41 4.00 -10.89
CA GLU A 47 -9.22 3.21 -10.58
C GLU A 47 -7.99 4.11 -10.44
N THR A 48 -7.78 5.05 -11.36
CA THR A 48 -6.65 5.99 -11.29
C THR A 48 -6.59 6.74 -9.96
N VAL A 49 -7.74 7.17 -9.42
CA VAL A 49 -7.81 7.86 -8.12
C VAL A 49 -7.59 6.89 -6.96
N PHE A 50 -8.24 5.72 -6.99
CA PHE A 50 -8.10 4.72 -5.91
C PHE A 50 -6.69 4.11 -5.84
N GLU A 51 -5.99 3.96 -6.97
CA GLU A 51 -4.61 3.48 -6.99
C GLU A 51 -3.64 4.46 -6.32
N LYS A 52 -3.93 5.78 -6.29
CA LYS A 52 -3.09 6.75 -5.57
C LYS A 52 -3.00 6.41 -4.09
N PHE A 53 -4.07 5.92 -3.47
CA PHE A 53 -4.06 5.45 -2.08
C PHE A 53 -3.18 4.22 -1.82
N LYS A 54 -2.66 3.56 -2.86
CA LYS A 54 -1.67 2.48 -2.73
C LYS A 54 -0.24 2.97 -2.83
N ILE A 55 0.00 4.25 -3.15
CA ILE A 55 1.35 4.82 -3.14
C ILE A 55 1.89 4.68 -1.72
N ASP A 56 3.05 4.01 -1.58
CA ASP A 56 3.62 3.82 -0.25
C ASP A 56 3.92 5.19 0.34
N GLY A 57 3.30 5.46 1.47
CA GLY A 57 3.52 6.68 2.25
C GLY A 57 2.39 7.66 2.38
N ILE A 58 1.34 7.51 1.58
CA ILE A 58 0.12 8.30 1.76
C ILE A 58 -0.40 8.20 3.20
N TRP A 59 -0.25 7.03 3.82
CA TRP A 59 -0.82 6.72 5.13
C TRP A 59 0.08 7.00 6.32
N MET A 60 1.28 7.59 6.14
CA MET A 60 2.21 7.86 7.26
C MET A 60 1.64 8.83 8.28
N ASN A 61 1.09 9.92 7.77
CA ASN A 61 0.60 11.01 8.59
C ASN A 61 -0.93 10.95 8.63
N PRO A 62 -1.56 11.35 9.74
CA PRO A 62 -3.01 11.53 9.78
C PRO A 62 -3.44 12.45 8.65
N ILE A 63 -4.26 11.93 7.74
CA ILE A 63 -4.76 12.70 6.61
C ILE A 63 -5.96 13.50 7.09
N PRO A 64 -5.94 14.83 7.05
CA PRO A 64 -7.12 15.63 7.33
C PRO A 64 -8.12 15.46 6.19
N TYR A 65 -9.38 15.19 6.53
CA TYR A 65 -10.48 15.14 5.57
C TYR A 65 -11.81 15.49 6.24
N ASP A 66 -12.76 15.97 5.46
CA ASP A 66 -14.14 16.16 5.91
C ASP A 66 -14.88 14.81 5.82
N GLU A 67 -15.07 14.19 6.98
CA GLU A 67 -15.73 12.89 7.08
C GLU A 67 -17.19 12.93 6.63
N SER A 68 -17.94 13.96 7.05
CA SER A 68 -19.36 14.12 6.71
C SER A 68 -19.53 14.25 5.21
N LYS A 69 -18.66 15.02 4.56
CA LYS A 69 -18.66 15.19 3.11
C LYS A 69 -18.30 13.89 2.39
N PHE A 70 -17.33 13.13 2.90
CA PHE A 70 -16.98 11.84 2.30
C PHE A 70 -18.14 10.84 2.41
N LEU A 71 -18.74 10.70 3.60
CA LEU A 71 -19.92 9.86 3.81
C LEU A 71 -21.08 10.25 2.87
N GLN A 72 -21.31 11.55 2.69
CA GLN A 72 -22.33 12.05 1.76
C GLN A 72 -22.05 11.62 0.31
N LYS A 73 -20.80 11.70 -0.16
CA LYS A 73 -20.44 11.25 -1.52
C LYS A 73 -20.65 9.73 -1.68
N ILE A 74 -20.29 8.92 -0.67
CA ILE A 74 -20.53 7.48 -0.69
C ILE A 74 -22.03 7.19 -0.72
N LEU A 75 -22.82 7.89 0.09
CA LEU A 75 -24.27 7.74 0.14
C LEU A 75 -24.90 8.04 -1.23
N PHE A 76 -24.54 9.16 -1.85
CA PHE A 76 -25.07 9.52 -3.17
C PHE A 76 -24.75 8.48 -4.23
N ILE A 77 -23.53 7.92 -4.24
CA ILE A 77 -23.19 6.80 -5.14
C ILE A 77 -24.08 5.59 -4.87
N ARG A 78 -24.29 5.21 -3.60
CA ARG A 78 -25.11 4.05 -3.24
C ARG A 78 -26.58 4.23 -3.62
N THR A 79 -27.10 5.44 -3.50
CA THR A 79 -28.51 5.77 -3.79
C THR A 79 -28.76 6.19 -5.24
N ALA A 80 -27.72 6.30 -6.07
CA ALA A 80 -27.87 6.58 -7.49
C ALA A 80 -28.81 5.58 -8.17
N THR A 81 -29.58 6.03 -9.15
CA THR A 81 -30.55 5.18 -9.84
C THR A 81 -29.84 4.07 -10.60
N ASP A 82 -30.26 2.81 -10.38
CA ASP A 82 -29.68 1.68 -11.10
C ASP A 82 -29.96 1.80 -12.60
N GLY A 83 -28.93 1.63 -13.43
CA GLY A 83 -29.03 1.79 -14.88
C GLY A 83 -28.87 3.23 -15.38
N ASP A 84 -28.86 4.26 -14.52
CA ASP A 84 -28.62 5.65 -14.92
C ASP A 84 -27.11 5.94 -15.02
N LEU A 85 -26.58 5.81 -16.24
CA LEU A 85 -25.17 6.06 -16.52
C LEU A 85 -24.78 7.52 -16.31
N GLU A 86 -25.68 8.47 -16.57
CA GLU A 86 -25.35 9.90 -16.53
C GLU A 86 -25.26 10.39 -15.09
N GLU A 87 -26.25 10.03 -14.27
CA GLU A 87 -26.22 10.29 -12.83
C GLU A 87 -24.99 9.68 -12.17
N PHE A 88 -24.74 8.38 -12.42
CA PHE A 88 -23.58 7.71 -11.83
C PHE A 88 -22.24 8.30 -12.30
N THR A 89 -22.14 8.71 -13.56
CA THR A 89 -20.94 9.37 -14.10
C THR A 89 -20.67 10.68 -13.37
N GLN A 90 -21.70 11.49 -13.14
CA GLN A 90 -21.53 12.77 -12.46
C GLN A 90 -21.13 12.57 -10.99
N LEU A 91 -21.80 11.68 -10.27
CA LEU A 91 -21.48 11.37 -8.88
C LEU A 91 -20.06 10.80 -8.72
N SER A 92 -19.63 9.97 -9.67
CA SER A 92 -18.28 9.39 -9.68
C SER A 92 -17.20 10.45 -9.94
N LYS A 93 -17.45 11.41 -10.84
CA LYS A 93 -16.55 12.56 -11.05
C LYS A 93 -16.44 13.42 -9.81
N ASP A 94 -17.57 13.68 -9.16
CA ASP A 94 -17.64 14.43 -7.91
C ASP A 94 -16.83 13.76 -6.79
N LEU A 95 -16.98 12.43 -6.64
CA LEU A 95 -16.21 11.63 -5.69
C LEU A 95 -14.72 11.68 -6.02
N ALA A 96 -14.35 11.46 -7.29
CA ALA A 96 -12.96 11.51 -7.74
C ALA A 96 -12.33 12.87 -7.44
N LEU A 97 -13.04 13.97 -7.74
CA LEU A 97 -12.55 15.33 -7.50
C LEU A 97 -12.39 15.63 -6.01
N PHE A 98 -13.31 15.17 -5.16
CA PHE A 98 -13.18 15.26 -3.71
C PHE A 98 -11.95 14.49 -3.21
N LEU A 99 -11.80 13.23 -3.62
CA LEU A 99 -10.65 12.41 -3.24
C LEU A 99 -9.33 13.04 -3.69
N GLU A 100 -9.25 13.58 -4.91
CA GLU A 100 -8.03 14.18 -5.43
C GLU A 100 -7.69 15.53 -4.76
N LYS A 101 -8.67 16.42 -4.63
CA LYS A 101 -8.41 17.81 -4.21
C LYS A 101 -8.43 18.00 -2.69
N GLU A 102 -9.21 17.21 -1.98
CA GLU A 102 -9.44 17.42 -0.55
C GLU A 102 -8.81 16.33 0.31
N VAL A 103 -8.75 15.09 -0.17
CA VAL A 103 -8.18 13.98 0.60
C VAL A 103 -6.71 13.72 0.24
N LEU A 104 -6.38 13.63 -1.05
CA LEU A 104 -5.06 13.24 -1.54
C LEU A 104 -4.13 14.43 -1.79
N HIS A 105 -4.64 15.65 -1.90
CA HIS A 105 -3.82 16.81 -2.28
C HIS A 105 -2.64 17.02 -1.34
N ILE A 106 -2.91 17.11 -0.03
CA ILE A 106 -1.90 17.32 1.00
C ILE A 106 -0.95 16.11 1.11
N PRO A 107 -1.44 14.85 1.21
CA PRO A 107 -0.56 13.68 1.22
C PRO A 107 0.35 13.55 0.01
N LEU A 108 -0.13 13.91 -1.18
CA LEU A 108 0.68 13.88 -2.39
C LEU A 108 1.71 15.01 -2.42
N GLN A 109 1.40 16.18 -1.85
CA GLN A 109 2.37 17.26 -1.68
C GLN A 109 3.51 16.87 -0.72
N TRP A 110 3.19 16.22 0.39
CA TRP A 110 4.22 15.69 1.30
C TRP A 110 5.21 14.76 0.59
N LEU A 111 4.73 14.01 -0.41
CA LEU A 111 5.56 13.12 -1.21
C LEU A 111 6.34 13.84 -2.32
N SER A 112 5.85 14.99 -2.81
CA SER A 112 6.52 15.74 -3.88
C SER A 112 7.57 16.72 -3.38
N ASP A 113 7.42 17.23 -2.15
CA ASP A 113 8.29 18.27 -1.59
C ASP A 113 9.61 17.73 -1.03
N VAL A 114 9.78 16.40 -1.04
CA VAL A 114 11.02 15.75 -0.62
C VAL A 114 11.64 15.00 -1.80
N SER A 115 12.71 15.55 -2.38
CA SER A 115 13.58 14.79 -3.28
C SER A 115 14.26 13.69 -2.46
N THR A 116 13.76 12.46 -2.54
CA THR A 116 14.38 11.30 -1.88
C THR A 116 15.85 11.24 -2.27
N SER A 117 16.75 11.14 -1.28
CA SER A 117 18.18 11.09 -1.56
C SER A 117 18.54 9.87 -2.42
N ASP A 118 19.58 9.97 -3.24
CA ASP A 118 20.03 8.87 -4.10
C ASP A 118 20.32 7.59 -3.30
N TRP A 119 20.80 7.72 -2.06
CA TRP A 119 21.04 6.59 -1.16
C TRP A 119 19.74 5.95 -0.69
N ASN A 120 18.74 6.75 -0.30
CA ASN A 120 17.42 6.25 0.06
C ASN A 120 16.70 5.59 -1.13
N VAL A 121 16.86 6.11 -2.35
CA VAL A 121 16.34 5.47 -3.57
C VAL A 121 16.96 4.07 -3.74
N LYS A 122 18.29 3.97 -3.63
CA LYS A 122 18.98 2.66 -3.69
C LYS A 122 18.50 1.72 -2.58
N MET A 123 18.24 2.23 -1.38
CA MET A 123 17.73 1.41 -0.27
C MET A 123 16.33 0.88 -0.57
N LEU A 124 15.44 1.73 -1.11
CA LEU A 124 14.10 1.31 -1.53
C LEU A 124 14.16 0.18 -2.57
N GLU A 125 15.09 0.25 -3.52
CA GLU A 125 15.33 -0.81 -4.50
C GLU A 125 15.84 -2.10 -3.83
N ALA A 126 16.79 -1.98 -2.90
CA ALA A 126 17.31 -3.12 -2.14
C ALA A 126 16.21 -3.82 -1.32
N LEU A 127 15.32 -3.05 -0.67
CA LEU A 127 14.16 -3.58 0.07
C LEU A 127 13.15 -4.28 -0.85
N ARG A 128 12.95 -3.76 -2.07
CA ARG A 128 12.10 -4.44 -3.07
C ARG A 128 12.72 -5.77 -3.51
N LYS A 129 14.03 -5.79 -3.73
CA LYS A 129 14.78 -7.00 -4.11
C LYS A 129 14.70 -8.05 -3.01
N ILE A 130 14.97 -7.70 -1.76
CA ILE A 130 14.97 -8.66 -0.65
C ILE A 130 13.57 -9.25 -0.41
N ARG A 131 12.50 -8.46 -0.57
CA ARG A 131 11.11 -8.97 -0.49
C ARG A 131 10.84 -10.05 -1.54
N THR A 132 11.38 -9.86 -2.75
CA THR A 132 11.29 -10.85 -3.83
C THR A 132 12.06 -12.13 -3.47
N THR A 133 13.28 -11.99 -2.94
CA THR A 133 14.11 -13.11 -2.46
C THR A 133 13.41 -13.89 -1.35
N ILE A 134 12.88 -13.20 -0.33
CA ILE A 134 12.12 -13.80 0.78
C ILE A 134 10.94 -14.60 0.26
N THR A 135 10.15 -14.02 -0.64
CA THR A 135 8.97 -14.69 -1.22
C THR A 135 9.37 -15.97 -1.94
N LYS A 136 10.39 -15.90 -2.82
CA LYS A 136 10.92 -17.08 -3.53
C LYS A 136 11.41 -18.16 -2.56
N LYS A 137 12.11 -17.77 -1.48
CA LYS A 137 12.61 -18.72 -0.49
C LYS A 137 11.52 -19.36 0.34
N LYS A 138 10.52 -18.61 0.78
CA LYS A 138 9.34 -19.17 1.45
C LYS A 138 8.67 -20.22 0.57
N THR A 139 8.37 -19.88 -0.69
CA THR A 139 7.76 -20.83 -1.64
C THR A 139 8.60 -22.10 -1.82
N ALA A 140 9.93 -21.97 -1.95
CA ALA A 140 10.82 -23.12 -2.07
C ALA A 140 10.84 -24.00 -0.81
N MET A 141 10.81 -23.40 0.39
CA MET A 141 10.77 -24.13 1.65
C MET A 141 9.43 -24.84 1.86
N THR A 142 8.32 -24.18 1.55
CA THR A 142 6.98 -24.80 1.55
C THR A 142 6.94 -26.00 0.60
N ALA A 143 7.46 -25.87 -0.62
CA ALA A 143 7.54 -26.97 -1.59
C ALA A 143 8.42 -28.13 -1.11
N ALA A 144 9.44 -27.85 -0.30
CA ALA A 144 10.31 -28.85 0.34
C ALA A 144 9.72 -29.43 1.66
N GLY A 145 8.47 -29.13 2.00
CA GLY A 145 7.79 -29.62 3.21
C GLY A 145 8.22 -28.93 4.51
N ASN A 146 8.96 -27.82 4.43
CA ASN A 146 9.46 -27.05 5.57
C ASN A 146 8.81 -25.67 5.63
N ASP A 147 7.48 -25.60 5.58
CA ASP A 147 6.76 -24.33 5.53
C ASP A 147 7.02 -23.47 6.78
N PRO A 148 7.69 -22.30 6.65
CA PRO A 148 7.99 -21.43 7.79
C PRO A 148 6.72 -20.87 8.46
N LEU A 149 5.58 -20.78 7.75
CA LEU A 149 4.34 -20.23 8.31
C LEU A 149 3.61 -21.17 9.26
N LEU A 150 4.06 -22.43 9.37
CA LEU A 150 3.58 -23.36 10.38
C LEU A 150 4.13 -23.06 11.78
N ASP A 151 5.26 -22.35 11.87
CA ASP A 151 5.83 -21.89 13.14
C ASP A 151 5.17 -20.57 13.59
N PRO A 152 4.45 -20.56 14.74
CA PRO A 152 3.84 -19.34 15.26
C PRO A 152 4.84 -18.22 15.54
N ALA A 153 6.07 -18.55 15.95
CA ALA A 153 7.11 -17.56 16.22
C ALA A 153 7.56 -16.87 14.93
N PHE A 154 7.68 -17.63 13.84
CA PHE A 154 7.99 -17.07 12.52
C PHE A 154 6.85 -16.19 12.00
N ARG A 155 5.58 -16.61 12.13
CA ARG A 155 4.43 -15.78 11.70
C ARG A 155 4.41 -14.40 12.36
N ASN A 156 4.65 -14.35 13.67
CA ASN A 156 4.75 -13.07 14.39
C ASN A 156 5.91 -12.21 13.85
N GLN A 157 7.06 -12.81 13.54
CA GLN A 157 8.17 -12.09 12.90
C GLN A 157 7.81 -11.58 11.49
N ASP A 158 7.02 -12.33 10.73
CA ASP A 158 6.60 -11.96 9.39
C ASP A 158 5.61 -10.79 9.39
N GLU A 159 4.67 -10.78 10.33
CA GLU A 159 3.76 -9.66 10.55
C GLU A 159 4.52 -8.39 10.95
N LEU A 160 5.43 -8.50 11.92
CA LEU A 160 6.27 -7.37 12.35
C LEU A 160 7.15 -6.85 11.21
N PHE A 161 7.69 -7.73 10.37
CA PHE A 161 8.49 -7.33 9.21
C PHE A 161 7.66 -6.52 8.22
N ASN A 162 6.44 -6.97 7.89
CA ASN A 162 5.58 -6.25 6.96
C ASN A 162 5.24 -4.85 7.47
N ILE A 163 4.97 -4.70 8.76
CA ILE A 163 4.74 -3.39 9.38
C ILE A 163 6.00 -2.51 9.26
N ARG A 164 7.15 -3.01 9.74
CA ARG A 164 8.42 -2.25 9.77
C ARG A 164 8.92 -1.89 8.38
N VAL A 165 8.82 -2.79 7.40
CA VAL A 165 9.24 -2.50 6.02
C VAL A 165 8.41 -1.37 5.45
N GLU A 166 7.09 -1.39 5.64
CA GLU A 166 6.27 -0.31 5.11
C GLU A 166 6.59 1.01 5.81
N GLU A 167 6.70 1.04 7.14
CA GLU A 167 7.14 2.22 7.89
C GLU A 167 8.49 2.75 7.42
N TYR A 168 9.49 1.87 7.27
CA TYR A 168 10.85 2.24 6.88
C TYR A 168 10.90 2.76 5.45
N ARG A 169 10.22 2.09 4.51
CA ARG A 169 10.10 2.55 3.12
C ARG A 169 9.57 3.96 3.07
N VAL A 170 8.65 4.32 3.96
CA VAL A 170 8.14 5.67 3.90
C VAL A 170 9.08 6.71 4.49
N LYS A 171 9.68 6.44 5.65
CA LYS A 171 10.71 7.34 6.20
C LYS A 171 11.88 7.56 5.24
N LEU A 172 12.24 6.56 4.44
CA LEU A 172 13.22 6.71 3.36
C LEU A 172 12.75 7.70 2.30
N LYS A 173 11.50 7.62 1.84
CA LYS A 173 10.95 8.53 0.82
C LYS A 173 10.93 9.98 1.30
N SER A 174 10.59 10.21 2.56
CA SER A 174 10.58 11.53 3.20
C SER A 174 11.95 11.97 3.74
N ASN A 175 13.02 11.20 3.51
CA ASN A 175 14.38 11.44 4.05
C ASN A 175 14.43 11.63 5.58
N GLU A 176 13.42 11.16 6.31
CA GLU A 176 13.43 11.11 7.78
C GLU A 176 14.44 10.07 8.29
N VAL A 177 14.68 9.04 7.49
CA VAL A 177 15.86 8.18 7.61
C VAL A 177 16.87 8.62 6.57
N ILE A 178 18.13 8.75 6.97
CA ILE A 178 19.24 8.94 6.06
C ILE A 178 20.01 7.62 6.00
N THR A 179 19.95 6.95 4.84
CA THR A 179 20.77 5.76 4.60
C THR A 179 22.10 6.10 3.98
N ASP A 180 23.07 5.24 4.22
CA ASP A 180 24.39 5.33 3.62
C ASP A 180 24.80 4.05 2.87
N GLU A 181 26.05 4.05 2.41
CA GLU A 181 26.62 2.90 1.71
C GLU A 181 26.76 1.65 2.60
N ASN A 182 27.00 1.81 3.90
CA ASN A 182 27.14 0.70 4.84
C ASN A 182 25.79 0.04 5.11
N ASP A 183 24.71 0.81 5.19
CA ASP A 183 23.36 0.28 5.32
C ASP A 183 23.00 -0.57 4.11
N LEU A 184 23.28 -0.06 2.91
CA LEU A 184 23.08 -0.80 1.66
C LEU A 184 23.90 -2.08 1.59
N LYS A 185 25.18 -2.03 2.00
CA LYS A 185 26.02 -3.24 2.09
C LYS A 185 25.41 -4.24 3.08
N THR A 186 24.91 -3.77 4.21
CA THR A 186 24.28 -4.61 5.24
C THR A 186 23.04 -5.31 4.69
N VAL A 187 22.12 -4.56 4.06
CA VAL A 187 20.92 -5.15 3.42
C VAL A 187 21.30 -6.08 2.27
N GLY A 188 22.32 -5.73 1.48
CA GLY A 188 22.85 -6.59 0.42
C GLY A 188 23.41 -7.93 0.95
N LEU A 189 24.14 -7.92 2.06
CA LEU A 189 24.62 -9.13 2.72
C LEU A 189 23.46 -9.96 3.30
N LEU A 190 22.44 -9.30 3.89
CA LEU A 190 21.25 -9.98 4.39
C LEU A 190 20.46 -10.66 3.26
N ASP A 191 20.32 -10.00 2.10
CA ASP A 191 19.72 -10.60 0.90
C ASP A 191 20.48 -11.86 0.45
N GLN A 192 21.81 -11.81 0.43
CA GLN A 192 22.66 -12.96 0.09
C GLN A 192 22.53 -14.10 1.12
N LEU A 193 22.49 -13.78 2.41
CA LEU A 193 22.31 -14.78 3.48
C LEU A 193 20.94 -15.45 3.41
N ILE A 194 19.87 -14.66 3.22
CA ILE A 194 18.52 -15.19 3.01
C ILE A 194 18.47 -16.06 1.75
N ASN A 195 19.09 -15.63 0.66
CA ASN A 195 19.12 -16.39 -0.59
C ASN A 195 19.96 -17.68 -0.50
N SER A 196 20.98 -17.71 0.36
CA SER A 196 21.82 -18.90 0.57
C SER A 196 21.28 -19.83 1.66
N ALA A 197 20.24 -19.43 2.40
CA ALA A 197 19.61 -20.28 3.40
C ALA A 197 19.00 -21.53 2.75
N ASN A 198 19.47 -22.69 3.20
CA ASN A 198 19.03 -24.01 2.71
C ASN A 198 18.21 -24.76 3.75
N THR A 199 18.12 -24.25 4.97
CA THR A 199 17.36 -24.85 6.06
C THR A 199 16.45 -23.81 6.71
N LEU A 200 15.33 -24.26 7.25
CA LEU A 200 14.37 -23.40 7.96
C LEU A 200 15.04 -22.62 9.12
N PRO A 201 15.87 -23.23 10.00
CA PRO A 201 16.55 -22.49 11.05
C PRO A 201 17.50 -21.39 10.55
N GLN A 202 18.24 -21.64 9.46
CA GLN A 202 19.11 -20.62 8.85
C GLN A 202 18.28 -19.45 8.30
N PHE A 203 17.21 -19.77 7.58
CA PHE A 203 16.33 -18.76 7.00
C PHE A 203 15.68 -17.90 8.09
N THR A 204 15.09 -18.51 9.11
CA THR A 204 14.50 -17.79 10.26
C THR A 204 15.54 -16.92 10.97
N LYS A 205 16.77 -17.41 11.15
CA LYS A 205 17.86 -16.62 11.75
C LYS A 205 18.18 -15.36 10.92
N TYR A 206 18.37 -15.50 9.62
CA TYR A 206 18.71 -14.35 8.76
C TYR A 206 17.53 -13.40 8.56
N TYR A 207 16.32 -13.94 8.50
CA TYR A 207 15.09 -13.16 8.46
C TYR A 207 14.93 -12.31 9.72
N LYS A 208 15.23 -12.87 10.90
CA LYS A 208 15.27 -12.12 12.16
C LYS A 208 16.31 -11.00 12.14
N LEU A 209 17.51 -11.25 11.63
CA LEU A 209 18.55 -10.21 11.51
C LEU A 209 18.10 -9.03 10.63
N LEU A 210 17.39 -9.31 9.53
CA LEU A 210 16.80 -8.27 8.70
C LEU A 210 15.74 -7.47 9.46
N ASN A 211 14.90 -8.15 10.24
CA ASN A 211 13.91 -7.52 11.10
C ASN A 211 14.51 -6.64 12.19
N ASP A 212 15.63 -7.07 12.78
CA ASP A 212 16.38 -6.35 13.80
C ASP A 212 17.09 -5.13 13.21
N PHE A 213 17.64 -5.25 11.98
CA PHE A 213 18.17 -4.12 11.22
C PHE A 213 17.11 -3.04 11.00
N LEU A 214 15.96 -3.40 10.43
CA LEU A 214 14.87 -2.44 10.18
C LEU A 214 14.37 -1.77 11.47
N LYS A 215 14.28 -2.54 12.55
CA LYS A 215 13.90 -2.01 13.86
C LYS A 215 14.90 -0.94 14.33
N LYS A 216 16.20 -1.23 14.26
CA LYS A 216 17.25 -0.31 14.68
C LYS A 216 17.21 0.98 13.87
N GLU A 217 17.05 0.89 12.55
CA GLU A 217 16.98 2.04 11.66
C GLU A 217 15.75 2.92 11.95
N LEU A 218 14.60 2.30 12.22
CA LEU A 218 13.37 3.00 12.59
C LEU A 218 13.45 3.70 13.96
N GLU A 219 14.10 3.06 14.94
CA GLU A 219 14.33 3.61 16.28
C GLU A 219 15.37 4.74 16.27
N GLY A 220 16.43 4.60 15.47
CA GLY A 220 17.47 5.63 15.30
C GLY A 220 16.93 6.92 14.68
N ALA A 221 15.95 6.82 13.78
CA ALA A 221 15.27 7.97 13.18
C ALA A 221 14.21 8.64 14.08
N ALA A 222 13.91 8.08 15.25
CA ALA A 222 12.98 8.68 16.22
C ALA A 222 13.67 9.53 17.30
N SER A 223 15.00 9.68 17.21
CA SER A 223 15.87 10.44 18.11
C SER A 223 16.36 11.72 17.46
#